data_AF-A0A1J5TA03-F1
#
_entry.id   AF-A0A1J5TA03-F1
#
_cell.length_a   1.000
_cell.length_b   1.000
_cell.length_c   1.000
_cell.angle_alpha   90.00
_cell.angle_beta   90.00
_cell.angle_gamma   90.00
#
_symmetry.space_group_name_H-M   'P 1'
#
loop_
_entity.id
_entity.type
_entity.pdbx_description
1 polymer ?
#
loop_
_entity_poly.entity_id
_entity_poly.type
_entity_poly.pdbx_seq_one_letter_code
_entity_poly.pdbx_strand_id
1 'polypeptide(L)'
;MIEACIATSTHYLDITGEIGVFEMAKRYHKDAVANNITIMPGVGFDVVPTDCMALFLKNKLPDAIKLKLAFASIGGGYSHGTAITMAEGLGEGGAIREDGKIISKPLGHKGRWIDFGLKKLFVMTIPWGDVSTAFHTTGIPNIETYTGTSPKTFSLLKYQHLYNWLLKTNLVRNYVKRKINAKPAGPDDETRSKSKSLVWGEVENLNGQIVQARFTGPEGYTLTAHSSLIIIKKVLNNDFKVGYQTPASAYGEYLVLEIPDTHRELI
;
A
#
# COMPACT_ATOMS: atom_id res chain seq x y z
N MET A 1 20.44 1.01 -6.56
CA MET A 1 19.94 -0.28 -7.10
C MET A 1 19.35 -0.09 -8.50
N ILE A 2 18.29 0.71 -8.70
CA ILE A 2 17.71 0.97 -10.03
C ILE A 2 18.76 1.36 -11.09
N GLU A 3 19.65 2.30 -10.77
CA GLU A 3 20.73 2.72 -11.68
C GLU A 3 21.64 1.55 -12.10
N ALA A 4 21.95 0.63 -11.17
CA ALA A 4 22.73 -0.55 -11.48
C ALA A 4 21.96 -1.52 -12.40
N CYS A 5 20.68 -1.73 -12.13
CA CYS A 5 19.79 -2.52 -12.99
C CYS A 5 19.72 -1.94 -14.42
N ILE A 6 19.66 -0.62 -14.55
CA ILE A 6 19.70 0.05 -15.86
C ILE A 6 21.05 -0.19 -16.54
N ALA A 7 22.16 0.02 -15.83
CA ALA A 7 23.51 -0.17 -16.37
C ALA A 7 23.80 -1.60 -16.82
N THR A 8 23.12 -2.60 -16.25
CA THR A 8 23.27 -4.02 -16.59
C THR A 8 22.08 -4.59 -17.37
N SER A 9 21.19 -3.74 -17.89
CA SER A 9 19.96 -4.16 -18.58
C SER A 9 19.18 -5.25 -17.84
N THR A 10 19.11 -5.14 -16.52
CA THR A 10 18.45 -6.08 -15.62
C THR A 10 17.13 -5.49 -15.12
N HIS A 11 16.08 -6.32 -15.00
CA HIS A 11 14.81 -5.89 -14.43
C HIS A 11 14.91 -5.53 -12.94
N TYR A 12 14.17 -4.52 -12.51
CA TYR A 12 14.10 -4.12 -11.11
C TYR A 12 12.72 -4.41 -10.52
N LEU A 13 12.69 -5.23 -9.47
CA LEU A 13 11.50 -5.54 -8.68
C LEU A 13 11.82 -5.35 -7.19
N ASP A 14 10.93 -4.72 -6.43
CA ASP A 14 11.04 -4.61 -4.97
C ASP A 14 9.66 -4.68 -4.29
N ILE A 15 9.63 -4.78 -2.96
CA ILE A 15 8.39 -4.81 -2.17
C ILE A 15 8.15 -3.52 -1.37
N THR A 16 8.74 -2.39 -1.76
CA THR A 16 8.59 -1.13 -1.00
C THR A 16 7.14 -0.65 -0.98
N GLY A 17 6.75 0.02 0.10
CA GLY A 17 5.47 0.75 0.23
C GLY A 17 5.65 2.27 0.22
N GLU A 18 6.86 2.77 -0.02
CA GLU A 18 7.21 4.18 0.19
C GLU A 18 6.91 5.07 -1.02
N ILE A 19 6.11 6.13 -0.80
CA ILE A 19 5.76 7.13 -1.83
C ILE A 19 7.01 7.70 -2.52
N GLY A 20 8.04 8.02 -1.74
CA GLY A 20 9.28 8.60 -2.28
C GLY A 20 10.01 7.68 -3.25
N VAL A 21 10.00 6.37 -2.99
CA VAL A 21 10.61 5.37 -3.88
C VAL A 21 9.83 5.26 -5.18
N PHE A 22 8.49 5.27 -5.13
CA PHE A 22 7.65 5.26 -6.34
C PHE A 22 7.86 6.50 -7.20
N GLU A 23 7.84 7.70 -6.60
CA GLU A 23 8.06 8.95 -7.34
C GLU A 23 9.48 9.04 -7.90
N MET A 24 10.48 8.52 -7.18
CA MET A 24 11.84 8.40 -7.69
C MET A 24 11.90 7.44 -8.89
N ALA A 25 11.34 6.23 -8.77
CA ALA A 25 11.39 5.18 -9.79
C ALA A 25 10.76 5.62 -11.11
N LYS A 26 9.67 6.40 -11.06
CA LYS A 26 9.02 6.99 -12.26
C LYS A 26 9.97 7.82 -13.11
N ARG A 27 10.95 8.50 -12.51
CA ARG A 27 11.93 9.34 -13.23
C ARG A 27 12.83 8.52 -14.17
N TYR A 28 13.01 7.23 -13.89
CA TYR A 28 13.80 6.30 -14.69
C TYR A 28 13.01 5.64 -15.83
N HIS A 29 11.75 6.02 -16.06
CA HIS A 29 10.91 5.40 -17.09
C HIS A 29 11.58 5.41 -18.48
N LYS A 30 12.15 6.55 -18.91
CA LYS A 30 12.79 6.67 -20.23
C LYS A 30 14.04 5.80 -20.35
N ASP A 31 14.86 5.77 -19.30
CA ASP A 31 16.09 4.96 -19.28
C ASP A 31 15.77 3.46 -19.29
N ALA A 32 14.73 3.05 -18.56
CA ALA A 32 14.22 1.69 -18.57
C ALA A 32 13.65 1.30 -19.95
N VAL A 33 12.98 2.23 -20.64
CA VAL A 33 12.54 2.03 -22.03
C VAL A 33 13.72 1.85 -22.98
N ALA A 34 14.74 2.71 -22.88
CA ALA A 34 15.94 2.63 -23.71
C ALA A 34 16.71 1.31 -23.52
N ASN A 35 16.67 0.75 -22.31
CA ASN A 35 17.36 -0.51 -21.97
C ASN A 35 16.46 -1.75 -22.07
N ASN A 36 15.21 -1.61 -22.53
CA ASN A 36 14.24 -2.70 -22.63
C ASN A 36 14.03 -3.48 -21.32
N ILE A 37 13.97 -2.77 -20.19
CA ILE A 37 13.74 -3.36 -18.86
C ILE A 37 12.44 -2.88 -18.23
N THR A 38 11.89 -3.66 -17.30
CA THR A 38 10.85 -3.23 -16.37
C THR A 38 11.45 -2.70 -15.07
N ILE A 39 10.87 -1.62 -14.55
CA ILE A 39 11.09 -1.12 -13.18
C ILE A 39 9.73 -1.17 -12.49
N MET A 40 9.55 -2.13 -11.60
CA MET A 40 8.28 -2.37 -10.90
C MET A 40 8.53 -2.53 -9.39
N PRO A 41 8.62 -1.41 -8.65
CA PRO A 41 8.54 -1.45 -7.20
C PRO A 41 7.13 -1.85 -6.71
N GLY A 42 7.02 -2.28 -5.46
CA GLY A 42 5.73 -2.62 -4.85
C GLY A 42 5.13 -3.96 -5.29
N VAL A 43 5.94 -4.98 -5.54
CA VAL A 43 5.45 -6.33 -5.91
C VAL A 43 4.87 -7.14 -4.74
N GLY A 44 4.69 -6.51 -3.58
CA GLY A 44 4.17 -7.11 -2.34
C GLY A 44 2.76 -6.65 -1.95
N PHE A 45 2.36 -6.97 -0.72
CA PHE A 45 1.06 -6.58 -0.14
C PHE A 45 0.81 -5.08 -0.18
N ASP A 46 1.87 -4.27 -0.10
CA ASP A 46 1.70 -2.83 0.02
C ASP A 46 1.06 -2.19 -1.21
N VAL A 47 1.16 -2.81 -2.38
CA VAL A 47 0.60 -2.27 -3.63
C VAL A 47 -0.23 -3.29 -4.39
N VAL A 48 0.17 -4.56 -4.49
CA VAL A 48 -0.54 -5.55 -5.34
C VAL A 48 -2.06 -5.60 -5.10
N PRO A 49 -2.57 -5.82 -3.88
CA PRO A 49 -4.01 -5.95 -3.67
C PRO A 49 -4.76 -4.62 -3.81
N THR A 50 -4.15 -3.51 -3.41
CA THR A 50 -4.76 -2.16 -3.42
C THR A 50 -4.74 -1.53 -4.81
N ASP A 51 -3.68 -1.72 -5.58
CA ASP A 51 -3.56 -1.28 -6.98
C ASP A 51 -4.48 -2.09 -7.90
N CYS A 52 -4.60 -3.41 -7.68
CA CYS A 52 -5.59 -4.24 -8.35
C CYS A 52 -7.03 -3.81 -8.01
N MET A 53 -7.29 -3.43 -6.75
CA MET A 53 -8.59 -2.87 -6.33
C MET A 53 -8.87 -1.52 -7.00
N ALA A 54 -7.87 -0.64 -7.09
CA ALA A 54 -8.00 0.65 -7.74
C ALA A 54 -8.36 0.50 -9.22
N LEU A 55 -7.65 -0.38 -9.94
CA LEU A 55 -7.94 -0.64 -11.36
C LEU A 55 -9.32 -1.28 -11.55
N PHE A 56 -9.70 -2.24 -10.70
CA PHE A 56 -11.03 -2.84 -10.71
C PHE A 56 -12.13 -1.80 -10.59
N LEU A 57 -12.02 -0.91 -9.60
CA LEU A 57 -13.00 0.14 -9.37
C LEU A 57 -13.02 1.18 -10.50
N LYS A 58 -11.84 1.54 -11.05
CA LYS A 58 -11.75 2.42 -12.22
C LYS A 58 -12.45 1.81 -13.45
N ASN A 59 -12.35 0.50 -13.65
CA ASN A 59 -13.04 -0.19 -14.73
C ASN A 59 -14.55 -0.25 -14.53
N LYS A 60 -15.03 -0.28 -13.26
CA LYS A 60 -16.46 -0.19 -12.94
C LYS A 60 -17.02 1.23 -13.02
N LEU A 61 -16.19 2.24 -12.78
CA LEU A 61 -16.56 3.66 -12.88
C LEU A 61 -15.48 4.44 -13.66
N PRO A 62 -15.49 4.39 -15.01
CA PRO A 62 -14.42 4.97 -15.83
C PRO A 62 -14.23 6.48 -15.69
N ASP A 63 -15.25 7.22 -15.25
CA ASP A 63 -15.22 8.66 -15.00
C ASP A 63 -14.95 9.02 -13.52
N ALA A 64 -14.52 8.05 -12.70
CA ALA A 64 -14.15 8.28 -11.31
C ALA A 64 -13.07 9.37 -11.16
N ILE A 65 -13.30 10.28 -10.21
CA ILE A 65 -12.40 11.40 -9.88
C ILE A 65 -11.84 11.34 -8.45
N LYS A 66 -12.42 10.52 -7.58
CA LYS A 66 -11.93 10.26 -6.23
C LYS A 66 -11.79 8.76 -6.00
N LEU A 67 -10.74 8.38 -5.30
CA LEU A 67 -10.44 7.02 -4.87
C LEU A 67 -10.12 7.03 -3.38
N LYS A 68 -10.76 6.15 -2.62
CA LYS A 68 -10.38 5.85 -1.24
C LYS A 68 -10.05 4.37 -1.16
N LEU A 69 -8.89 4.06 -0.61
CA LEU A 69 -8.43 2.69 -0.37
C LEU A 69 -8.19 2.48 1.11
N ALA A 70 -8.60 1.35 1.64
CA ALA A 70 -8.34 0.99 3.02
C ALA A 70 -7.82 -0.44 3.11
N PHE A 71 -6.89 -0.69 4.01
CA PHE A 71 -6.47 -2.05 4.35
C PHE A 71 -6.43 -2.27 5.86
N ALA A 72 -6.63 -3.51 6.25
CA ALA A 72 -6.55 -3.94 7.63
C ALA A 72 -6.15 -5.43 7.71
N SER A 73 -5.82 -5.89 8.91
CA SER A 73 -5.60 -7.30 9.18
C SER A 73 -6.45 -7.75 10.36
N ILE A 74 -6.93 -9.00 10.30
CA ILE A 74 -7.61 -9.67 11.40
C ILE A 74 -6.84 -10.93 11.79
N GLY A 75 -6.87 -11.28 13.08
CA GLY A 75 -6.26 -12.51 13.58
C GLY A 75 -4.73 -12.49 13.71
N GLY A 76 -4.06 -11.39 13.34
CA GLY A 76 -2.60 -11.29 13.33
C GLY A 76 -2.07 -9.97 13.91
N GLY A 77 -0.76 -9.94 14.15
CA GLY A 77 -0.02 -8.76 14.59
C GLY A 77 1.01 -8.31 13.56
N TYR A 78 1.59 -7.13 13.77
CA TYR A 78 2.70 -6.64 12.96
C TYR A 78 3.99 -7.44 13.24
N SER A 79 4.82 -7.67 12.22
CA SER A 79 6.17 -8.19 12.46
C SER A 79 7.00 -7.17 13.23
N HIS A 80 8.10 -7.65 13.78
CA HIS A 80 9.15 -6.81 14.34
C HIS A 80 9.63 -5.77 13.32
N GLY A 81 9.85 -6.16 12.06
CA GLY A 81 10.25 -5.24 11.00
C GLY A 81 9.25 -4.11 10.80
N THR A 82 7.96 -4.45 10.61
CA THR A 82 6.89 -3.45 10.48
C THR A 82 6.79 -2.54 11.70
N ALA A 83 6.93 -3.09 12.91
CA ALA A 83 6.90 -2.31 14.13
C ALA A 83 8.08 -1.31 14.21
N ILE A 84 9.27 -1.71 13.78
CA ILE A 84 10.44 -0.81 13.69
C ILE A 84 10.19 0.30 12.66
N THR A 85 9.70 -0.02 11.47
CA THR A 85 9.36 0.98 10.44
C THR A 85 8.33 1.98 10.95
N MET A 86 7.28 1.51 11.63
CA MET A 86 6.29 2.39 12.27
C MET A 86 6.93 3.29 13.36
N ALA A 87 7.90 2.77 14.10
CA ALA A 87 8.63 3.56 15.10
C ALA A 87 9.55 4.62 14.46
N GLU A 88 10.10 4.34 13.29
CA GLU A 88 10.91 5.30 12.51
C GLU A 88 10.07 6.41 11.91
N GLY A 89 8.84 6.09 11.48
CA GLY A 89 7.85 7.06 11.02
C GLY A 89 7.23 7.92 12.14
N LEU A 90 7.62 7.75 13.41
CA LEU A 90 7.12 8.60 14.49
C LEU A 90 7.51 10.06 14.29
N GLY A 91 6.48 10.90 14.29
CA GLY A 91 6.60 12.34 14.10
C GLY A 91 6.54 12.78 12.63
N GLU A 92 6.45 11.84 11.70
CA GLU A 92 6.19 12.12 10.28
C GLU A 92 4.72 12.46 10.03
N GLY A 93 4.48 13.16 8.92
CA GLY A 93 3.13 13.53 8.47
C GLY A 93 2.43 12.43 7.68
N GLY A 94 1.20 12.70 7.29
CA GLY A 94 0.48 11.98 6.26
C GLY A 94 0.68 12.59 4.87
N ALA A 95 0.13 11.91 3.86
CA ALA A 95 0.11 12.38 2.49
C ALA A 95 -1.18 11.91 1.81
N ILE A 96 -1.71 12.75 0.94
CA ILE A 96 -2.81 12.40 0.04
C ILE A 96 -2.48 12.88 -1.37
N ARG A 97 -3.25 12.44 -2.36
CA ARG A 97 -3.23 13.04 -3.69
C ARG A 97 -4.49 13.89 -3.85
N GLU A 98 -4.30 15.15 -4.21
CA GLU A 98 -5.37 16.14 -4.43
C GLU A 98 -5.06 16.84 -5.75
N ASP A 99 -6.03 16.88 -6.67
CA ASP A 99 -5.91 17.46 -8.00
C ASP A 99 -4.64 17.05 -8.76
N GLY A 100 -4.29 15.75 -8.67
CA GLY A 100 -3.13 15.19 -9.35
C GLY A 100 -1.78 15.55 -8.73
N LYS A 101 -1.75 16.08 -7.50
CA LYS A 101 -0.52 16.38 -6.76
C LYS A 101 -0.49 15.68 -5.41
N ILE A 102 0.67 15.17 -5.03
CA ILE A 102 0.88 14.60 -3.70
C ILE A 102 1.12 15.76 -2.72
N ILE A 103 0.28 15.87 -1.70
CA ILE A 103 0.34 16.92 -0.70
C ILE A 103 0.48 16.35 0.70
N SER A 104 1.29 17.00 1.53
CA SER A 104 1.42 16.63 2.94
C SER A 104 0.17 17.04 3.72
N LYS A 105 -0.28 16.17 4.61
CA LYS A 105 -1.37 16.40 5.58
C LYS A 105 -0.93 15.90 6.94
N PRO A 106 -1.61 16.26 8.04
CA PRO A 106 -1.40 15.57 9.31
C PRO A 106 -1.66 14.07 9.20
N LEU A 107 -0.86 13.26 9.89
CA LEU A 107 -1.12 11.83 10.01
C LEU A 107 -2.48 11.61 10.66
N GLY A 108 -3.31 10.72 10.12
CA GLY A 108 -4.65 10.48 10.66
C GLY A 108 -5.56 11.71 10.63
N HIS A 109 -5.46 12.60 9.63
CA HIS A 109 -6.36 13.77 9.54
C HIS A 109 -7.84 13.39 9.32
N LYS A 110 -8.12 12.22 8.71
CA LYS A 110 -9.48 11.65 8.60
C LYS A 110 -9.52 10.25 9.20
N GLY A 111 -10.65 9.90 9.78
CA GLY A 111 -10.92 8.56 10.30
C GLY A 111 -12.38 8.18 10.09
N ARG A 112 -12.64 6.90 9.84
CA ARG A 112 -13.99 6.38 9.56
C ARG A 112 -14.10 4.90 9.93
N TRP A 113 -15.33 4.43 10.08
CA TRP A 113 -15.60 3.00 10.17
C TRP A 113 -15.82 2.43 8.78
N ILE A 114 -15.18 1.31 8.48
CA ILE A 114 -15.34 0.55 7.24
C ILE A 114 -15.77 -0.86 7.58
N ASP A 115 -16.76 -1.36 6.84
CA ASP A 115 -17.14 -2.75 6.88
C ASP A 115 -16.36 -3.54 5.82
N PHE A 116 -15.42 -4.36 6.27
CA PHE A 116 -14.65 -5.25 5.40
C PHE A 116 -15.36 -6.60 5.15
N GLY A 117 -16.62 -6.74 5.55
CA GLY A 117 -17.40 -7.97 5.47
C GLY A 117 -17.15 -8.92 6.63
N LEU A 118 -15.88 -9.28 6.87
CA LEU A 118 -15.52 -10.11 8.01
C LEU A 118 -15.54 -9.34 9.34
N LYS A 119 -15.26 -8.03 9.28
CA LYS A 119 -15.23 -7.18 10.47
C LYS A 119 -15.42 -5.71 10.10
N LYS A 120 -16.21 -5.01 10.91
CA LYS A 120 -16.24 -3.55 10.91
C LYS A 120 -15.08 -3.00 11.72
N LEU A 121 -14.20 -2.23 11.08
CA LEU A 121 -12.96 -1.72 11.67
C LEU A 121 -12.89 -0.21 11.53
N PHE A 122 -12.29 0.44 12.53
CA PHE A 122 -11.98 1.86 12.46
C PHE A 122 -10.66 2.03 11.71
N VAL A 123 -10.64 2.94 10.75
CA VAL A 123 -9.48 3.23 9.92
C VAL A 123 -9.14 4.72 9.98
N MET A 124 -7.88 5.05 9.71
CA MET A 124 -7.40 6.44 9.59
C MET A 124 -6.50 6.64 8.39
N THR A 125 -6.40 7.87 7.88
CA THR A 125 -5.55 8.19 6.74
C THR A 125 -4.06 8.08 7.04
N ILE A 126 -3.29 7.54 6.10
CA ILE A 126 -1.84 7.35 6.19
C ILE A 126 -1.12 7.75 4.89
N PRO A 127 0.20 8.01 4.89
CA PRO A 127 0.97 8.29 3.68
C PRO A 127 1.35 7.00 2.93
N TRP A 128 0.37 6.25 2.43
CA TRP A 128 0.62 4.95 1.77
C TRP A 128 1.05 5.07 0.31
N GLY A 129 1.75 4.04 -0.20
CA GLY A 129 2.25 3.95 -1.57
C GLY A 129 1.21 4.22 -2.66
N ASP A 130 -0.04 3.79 -2.47
CA ASP A 130 -1.14 4.00 -3.42
C ASP A 130 -1.51 5.46 -3.69
N VAL A 131 -1.08 6.40 -2.85
CA VAL A 131 -1.12 7.83 -3.17
C VAL A 131 -0.31 8.16 -4.45
N SER A 132 0.70 7.34 -4.74
CA SER A 132 1.54 7.43 -5.94
C SER A 132 1.17 6.39 -7.01
N THR A 133 1.04 5.11 -6.65
CA THR A 133 0.87 4.01 -7.63
C THR A 133 -0.51 4.01 -8.26
N ALA A 134 -1.58 4.15 -7.46
CA ALA A 134 -2.94 4.12 -8.00
C ALA A 134 -3.22 5.26 -8.99
N PHE A 135 -2.57 6.43 -8.84
CA PHE A 135 -2.64 7.49 -9.85
C PHE A 135 -2.01 7.09 -11.18
N HIS A 136 -0.85 6.43 -11.13
CA HIS A 136 -0.19 5.91 -12.33
C HIS A 136 -1.07 4.87 -13.04
N THR A 137 -1.69 3.97 -12.28
CA THR A 137 -2.55 2.91 -12.81
C THR A 137 -3.87 3.42 -13.37
N THR A 138 -4.51 4.38 -12.70
CA THR A 138 -5.93 4.72 -12.95
C THR A 138 -6.17 6.14 -13.47
N GLY A 139 -5.21 7.05 -13.29
CA GLY A 139 -5.38 8.48 -13.58
C GLY A 139 -6.32 9.23 -12.63
N ILE A 140 -6.85 8.60 -11.57
CA ILE A 140 -7.78 9.25 -10.64
C ILE A 140 -7.05 10.35 -9.85
N PRO A 141 -7.46 11.64 -9.96
CA PRO A 141 -6.68 12.76 -9.45
C PRO A 141 -6.72 12.92 -7.93
N ASN A 142 -7.73 12.38 -7.24
CA ASN A 142 -7.89 12.53 -5.80
C ASN A 142 -7.83 11.16 -5.12
N ILE A 143 -6.82 10.92 -4.27
CA ILE A 143 -6.56 9.62 -3.67
C ILE A 143 -6.26 9.76 -2.18
N GLU A 144 -6.99 8.98 -1.38
CA GLU A 144 -6.78 8.82 0.05
C GLU A 144 -6.58 7.36 0.41
N THR A 145 -5.63 7.08 1.29
CA THR A 145 -5.33 5.73 1.75
C THR A 145 -5.50 5.64 3.26
N TYR A 146 -6.04 4.52 3.73
CA TYR A 146 -6.45 4.30 5.10
C TYR A 146 -5.91 2.98 5.63
N THR A 147 -5.61 2.94 6.93
CA THR A 147 -5.26 1.68 7.62
C THR A 147 -6.02 1.51 8.93
N GLY A 148 -6.25 0.26 9.30
CA GLY A 148 -6.89 -0.13 10.56
C GLY A 148 -6.14 0.38 11.79
N THR A 149 -6.85 0.99 12.72
CA THR A 149 -6.29 1.47 13.99
C THR A 149 -7.33 1.45 15.11
N SER A 150 -6.90 1.71 16.35
CA SER A 150 -7.84 1.92 17.45
C SER A 150 -8.35 3.38 17.46
N PRO A 151 -9.62 3.64 17.80
CA PRO A 151 -10.13 5.00 17.96
C PRO A 151 -9.34 5.82 19.00
N LYS A 152 -8.77 5.16 20.01
CA LYS A 152 -7.91 5.79 21.03
C LYS A 152 -6.61 6.31 20.41
N THR A 153 -5.94 5.49 19.60
CA THR A 153 -4.72 5.89 18.88
C THR A 153 -5.00 7.07 17.95
N PHE A 154 -6.09 7.02 17.19
CA PHE A 154 -6.50 8.12 16.31
C PHE A 154 -6.78 9.41 17.09
N SER A 155 -7.48 9.33 18.23
CA SER A 155 -7.77 10.50 19.07
C SER A 155 -6.48 11.14 19.61
N LEU A 156 -5.50 10.32 20.02
CA LEU A 156 -4.21 10.81 20.51
C LEU A 156 -3.44 11.55 19.41
N LEU A 157 -3.43 11.03 18.19
CA LEU A 157 -2.72 11.63 17.04
C LEU A 157 -3.22 13.03 16.68
N LYS A 158 -4.46 13.39 17.00
CA LYS A 158 -4.98 14.77 16.79
C LYS A 158 -4.16 15.81 17.54
N TYR A 159 -3.61 15.42 18.69
CA TYR A 159 -2.77 16.28 19.52
C TYR A 159 -1.28 16.12 19.23
N GLN A 160 -0.90 15.34 18.21
CA GLN A 160 0.50 15.07 17.85
C GLN A 160 1.31 16.36 17.73
N HIS A 161 0.75 17.42 17.14
CA HIS A 161 1.43 18.71 16.99
C HIS A 161 1.96 19.29 18.31
N LEU A 162 1.31 19.03 19.45
CA LEU A 162 1.73 19.51 20.78
C LEU A 162 3.00 18.82 21.30
N TYR A 163 3.20 17.56 20.93
CA TYR A 163 4.30 16.73 21.43
C TYR A 163 5.17 16.15 20.30
N ASN A 164 5.04 16.66 19.07
CA ASN A 164 5.73 16.15 17.88
C ASN A 164 7.24 16.26 18.01
N TRP A 165 7.72 17.35 18.63
CA TRP A 165 9.14 17.58 18.90
C TRP A 165 9.75 16.44 19.71
N LEU A 166 8.98 15.89 20.66
CA LEU A 166 9.40 14.79 21.52
C LEU A 166 9.46 13.46 20.75
N LEU A 167 8.48 13.19 19.88
CA LEU A 167 8.45 11.98 19.03
C LEU A 167 9.64 11.88 18.07
N LYS A 168 10.14 13.03 17.60
CA LYS A 168 11.30 13.11 16.69
C LYS A 168 12.64 12.90 17.40
N THR A 169 12.67 12.83 18.73
CA THR A 169 13.92 12.62 19.47
C THR A 169 14.42 11.17 19.35
N ASN A 170 15.74 11.01 19.28
CA ASN A 170 16.38 9.69 19.34
C ASN A 170 16.07 8.96 20.65
N LEU A 171 15.83 9.68 21.74
CA LEU A 171 15.46 9.09 23.04
C LEU A 171 14.14 8.32 22.95
N VAL A 172 13.08 8.96 22.43
CA VAL A 172 11.77 8.31 22.27
C VAL A 172 11.83 7.19 21.24
N ARG A 173 12.46 7.43 20.08
CA ARG A 173 12.63 6.39 19.05
C ARG A 173 13.37 5.17 19.61
N ASN A 174 14.48 5.36 20.32
CA ASN A 174 15.25 4.28 20.92
C ASN A 174 14.49 3.56 22.04
N TYR A 175 13.70 4.28 22.84
CA TYR A 175 12.84 3.68 23.86
C TYR A 175 11.77 2.77 23.23
N VAL A 176 11.09 3.25 22.19
CA VAL A 176 10.09 2.48 21.44
C VAL A 176 10.76 1.26 20.77
N LYS A 177 11.89 1.46 20.09
CA LYS A 177 12.67 0.36 19.49
C LYS A 177 13.10 -0.69 20.53
N ARG A 178 13.56 -0.29 21.72
CA ARG A 178 13.86 -1.24 22.82
C ARG A 178 12.63 -2.06 23.23
N LYS A 179 11.45 -1.46 23.31
CA LYS A 179 10.21 -2.19 23.60
C LYS A 179 9.81 -3.16 22.48
N ILE A 180 10.09 -2.81 21.23
CA ILE A 180 9.84 -3.69 20.07
C ILE A 180 10.82 -4.86 20.08
N ASN A 181 12.12 -4.60 20.29
CA ASN A 181 13.16 -5.62 20.36
C ASN A 181 12.97 -6.64 21.50
N ALA A 182 12.20 -6.29 22.53
CA ALA A 182 11.84 -7.20 23.61
C ALA A 182 10.65 -8.12 23.27
N LYS A 183 10.01 -7.94 22.12
CA LYS A 183 8.89 -8.78 21.63
C LYS A 183 9.40 -9.84 20.64
N PRO A 184 8.60 -10.90 20.40
CA PRO A 184 8.91 -11.89 19.36
C PRO A 184 9.08 -11.24 17.98
N ALA A 185 9.81 -11.92 17.09
CA ALA A 185 10.07 -11.45 15.72
C ALA A 185 8.80 -11.21 14.89
N GLY A 186 7.70 -11.90 15.21
CA GLY A 186 6.41 -11.76 14.55
C GLY A 186 5.42 -12.80 15.06
N PRO A 187 4.19 -12.81 14.52
CA PRO A 187 3.24 -13.90 14.74
C PRO A 187 3.83 -15.23 14.26
N ASP A 188 3.60 -16.31 15.02
CA ASP A 188 3.97 -17.67 14.62
C ASP A 188 3.17 -18.14 13.39
N ASP A 189 3.61 -19.24 12.78
CA ASP A 189 2.99 -19.76 11.55
C ASP A 189 1.52 -20.17 11.76
N GLU A 190 1.16 -20.63 12.96
CA GLU A 190 -0.23 -20.94 13.30
C GLU A 190 -1.09 -19.66 13.29
N THR A 191 -0.64 -18.60 13.95
CA THR A 191 -1.31 -17.29 13.96
C THR A 191 -1.40 -16.73 12.55
N ARG A 192 -0.32 -16.85 11.75
CA ARG A 192 -0.31 -16.41 10.34
C ARG A 192 -1.33 -17.17 9.51
N SER A 193 -1.46 -18.50 9.68
CA SER A 193 -2.42 -19.31 8.92
C SER A 193 -3.88 -18.91 9.17
N LYS A 194 -4.19 -18.43 10.39
CA LYS A 194 -5.53 -17.97 10.79
C LYS A 194 -5.76 -16.48 10.51
N SER A 195 -4.70 -15.74 10.18
CA SER A 195 -4.76 -14.32 9.90
C SER A 195 -5.25 -14.06 8.47
N LYS A 196 -6.00 -12.97 8.30
CA LYS A 196 -6.46 -12.52 6.98
C LYS A 196 -6.11 -11.07 6.77
N SER A 197 -5.74 -10.74 5.54
CA SER A 197 -5.68 -9.36 5.07
C SER A 197 -7.00 -8.95 4.45
N LEU A 198 -7.37 -7.70 4.67
CA LEU A 198 -8.62 -7.11 4.22
C LEU A 198 -8.29 -5.85 3.45
N VAL A 199 -8.91 -5.67 2.28
CA VAL A 199 -8.82 -4.44 1.48
C VAL A 199 -10.23 -3.99 1.14
N TRP A 200 -10.45 -2.69 1.16
CA TRP A 200 -11.69 -2.04 0.76
C TRP A 200 -11.33 -0.87 -0.16
N GLY A 201 -12.16 -0.65 -1.17
CA GLY A 201 -12.02 0.50 -2.05
C GLY A 201 -13.37 1.13 -2.37
N GLU A 202 -13.33 2.44 -2.62
CA GLU A 202 -14.46 3.26 -3.03
C GLU A 202 -13.99 4.25 -4.09
N VAL A 203 -14.73 4.32 -5.19
CA VAL A 203 -14.57 5.37 -6.20
C VAL A 203 -15.83 6.22 -6.31
N GLU A 204 -15.65 7.51 -6.61
CA GLU A 204 -16.73 8.48 -6.77
C GLU A 204 -16.47 9.33 -8.02
N ASN A 205 -17.50 9.58 -8.83
CA ASN A 205 -17.43 10.49 -9.99
C ASN A 205 -18.06 11.87 -9.67
N LEU A 206 -18.04 12.78 -10.65
CA LEU A 206 -18.60 14.13 -10.49
C LEU A 206 -20.12 14.16 -10.29
N ASN A 207 -20.82 13.11 -10.74
CA ASN A 207 -22.27 12.97 -10.57
C ASN A 207 -22.65 12.41 -9.18
N GLY A 208 -21.66 12.14 -8.32
CA GLY A 208 -21.87 11.55 -7.00
C GLY A 208 -22.18 10.04 -7.05
N GLN A 209 -22.00 9.38 -8.20
CA GLN A 209 -22.10 7.92 -8.27
C GLN A 209 -20.92 7.31 -7.54
N ILE A 210 -21.22 6.32 -6.69
CA ILE A 210 -20.24 5.64 -5.86
C ILE A 210 -20.24 4.15 -6.23
N VAL A 211 -19.05 3.57 -6.38
CA VAL A 211 -18.85 2.13 -6.51
C VAL A 211 -17.88 1.67 -5.44
N GLN A 212 -18.22 0.58 -4.75
CA GLN A 212 -17.43 0.03 -3.67
C GLN A 212 -17.13 -1.45 -3.91
N ALA A 213 -15.99 -1.89 -3.40
CA ALA A 213 -15.62 -3.29 -3.42
C ALA A 213 -14.75 -3.63 -2.21
N ARG A 214 -14.71 -4.91 -1.86
CA ARG A 214 -13.86 -5.42 -0.79
C ARG A 214 -13.16 -6.70 -1.23
N PHE A 215 -12.00 -6.95 -0.63
CA PHE A 215 -11.14 -8.08 -0.89
C PHE A 215 -10.69 -8.70 0.43
N THR A 216 -10.64 -10.02 0.46
CA THR A 216 -10.05 -10.82 1.54
C THR A 216 -8.97 -11.71 0.94
N GLY A 217 -7.83 -11.80 1.61
CA GLY A 217 -6.74 -12.68 1.22
C GLY A 217 -6.01 -13.28 2.42
N PRO A 218 -4.94 -14.07 2.16
CA PRO A 218 -4.05 -14.52 3.21
C PRO A 218 -3.39 -13.33 3.91
N GLU A 219 -2.74 -13.59 5.04
CA GLU A 219 -2.02 -12.55 5.77
C GLU A 219 -0.92 -11.87 4.91
N GLY A 220 -0.57 -10.63 5.25
CA GLY A 220 0.23 -9.74 4.39
C GLY A 220 1.59 -10.29 3.95
N TYR A 221 2.30 -11.07 4.78
CA TYR A 221 3.59 -11.68 4.41
C TYR A 221 3.40 -12.83 3.42
N THR A 222 2.41 -13.69 3.65
CA THR A 222 2.04 -14.77 2.73
C THR A 222 1.61 -14.20 1.40
N LEU A 223 0.75 -13.17 1.41
CA LEU A 223 0.34 -12.47 0.20
C LEU A 223 1.55 -11.85 -0.53
N THR A 224 2.44 -11.16 0.20
CA THR A 224 3.67 -10.58 -0.36
C THR A 224 4.57 -11.62 -1.00
N ALA A 225 4.76 -12.77 -0.35
CA ALA A 225 5.59 -13.86 -0.89
C ALA A 225 4.99 -14.42 -2.17
N HIS A 226 3.68 -14.70 -2.18
CA HIS A 226 2.99 -15.20 -3.37
C HIS A 226 3.02 -14.20 -4.52
N SER A 227 2.66 -12.94 -4.27
CA SER A 227 2.62 -11.91 -5.30
C SER A 227 4.00 -11.68 -5.92
N SER A 228 5.04 -11.59 -5.09
CA SER A 228 6.42 -11.41 -5.54
C SER A 228 6.86 -12.56 -6.44
N LEU A 229 6.61 -13.81 -6.03
CA LEU A 229 6.99 -14.99 -6.81
C LEU A 229 6.20 -15.11 -8.12
N ILE A 230 4.92 -14.76 -8.13
CA ILE A 230 4.09 -14.73 -9.34
C ILE A 230 4.67 -13.72 -10.34
N ILE A 231 4.93 -12.48 -9.89
CA ILE A 231 5.47 -11.42 -10.74
C ILE A 231 6.87 -11.78 -11.25
N ILE A 232 7.76 -12.27 -10.38
CA ILE A 232 9.11 -12.73 -10.79
C ILE A 232 9.02 -13.81 -11.86
N LYS A 233 8.13 -14.80 -11.71
CA LYS A 233 7.93 -15.85 -12.72
C LYS A 233 7.46 -15.29 -14.06
N LYS A 234 6.53 -14.33 -14.07
CA LYS A 234 6.08 -13.67 -15.30
C LYS A 234 7.24 -12.94 -15.98
N VAL A 235 7.99 -12.13 -15.23
CA VAL A 235 9.16 -11.40 -15.73
C VAL A 235 10.22 -12.35 -16.32
N LEU A 236 10.55 -13.45 -15.62
CA LEU A 236 11.50 -14.46 -16.11
C LEU A 236 11.03 -15.19 -17.37
N ASN A 237 9.71 -15.25 -17.60
CA ASN A 237 9.10 -15.80 -18.81
C ASN A 237 8.91 -14.76 -19.92
N ASN A 238 9.57 -13.58 -19.83
CA ASN A 238 9.44 -12.45 -20.75
C ASN A 238 8.01 -11.84 -20.81
N ASP A 239 7.18 -12.10 -19.79
CA ASP A 239 5.89 -11.43 -19.59
C ASP A 239 6.09 -10.21 -18.70
N PHE A 240 6.55 -9.12 -19.31
CA PHE A 240 6.72 -7.83 -18.65
C PHE A 240 6.42 -6.67 -19.59
N LYS A 241 6.04 -5.53 -19.00
CA LYS A 241 5.96 -4.26 -19.71
C LYS A 241 7.20 -3.43 -19.43
N VAL A 242 7.76 -2.87 -20.49
CA VAL A 242 8.96 -2.04 -20.45
C VAL A 242 8.67 -0.70 -19.74
N GLY A 243 9.70 -0.12 -19.12
CA GLY A 243 9.61 1.14 -18.41
C GLY A 243 9.16 0.97 -16.94
N TYR A 244 8.82 2.09 -16.31
CA TYR A 244 8.18 2.09 -15.00
C TYR A 244 6.77 1.47 -15.09
N GLN A 245 6.47 0.53 -14.20
CA GLN A 245 5.18 -0.14 -14.10
C GLN A 245 4.74 -0.25 -12.64
N THR A 246 3.43 -0.30 -12.43
CA THR A 246 2.82 -0.82 -11.20
C THR A 246 2.33 -2.25 -11.46
N PRO A 247 2.08 -3.06 -10.41
CA PRO A 247 1.59 -4.42 -10.60
C PRO A 247 0.32 -4.51 -11.44
N ALA A 248 -0.68 -3.64 -11.20
CA ALA A 248 -1.92 -3.66 -11.95
C ALA A 248 -1.78 -3.02 -13.34
N SER A 249 -0.87 -2.04 -13.55
CA SER A 249 -0.61 -1.53 -14.90
C SER A 249 0.06 -2.57 -15.79
N ALA A 250 0.91 -3.44 -15.21
CA ALA A 250 1.55 -4.53 -15.93
C ALA A 250 0.59 -5.69 -16.22
N TYR A 251 -0.09 -6.21 -15.20
CA TYR A 251 -0.79 -7.50 -15.25
C TYR A 251 -2.31 -7.43 -15.10
N GLY A 252 -2.86 -6.23 -14.88
CA GLY A 252 -4.30 -6.01 -14.78
C GLY A 252 -4.89 -6.26 -13.39
N GLU A 253 -6.19 -6.01 -13.26
CA GLU A 253 -6.93 -6.03 -11.99
C GLU A 253 -7.05 -7.42 -11.36
N TYR A 254 -6.77 -8.49 -12.11
CA TYR A 254 -6.94 -9.87 -11.69
C TYR A 254 -5.66 -10.49 -11.12
N LEU A 255 -4.52 -9.80 -11.18
CA LEU A 255 -3.23 -10.31 -10.67
C LEU A 255 -3.32 -10.81 -9.23
N VAL A 256 -3.98 -10.05 -8.35
CA VAL A 256 -4.14 -10.44 -6.94
C VAL A 256 -4.96 -11.73 -6.77
N LEU A 257 -5.86 -12.04 -7.71
CA LEU A 257 -6.70 -13.24 -7.68
C LEU A 257 -5.96 -14.50 -8.16
N GLU A 258 -4.73 -14.37 -8.68
CA GLU A 258 -3.85 -15.52 -8.94
C GLU A 258 -3.30 -16.11 -7.63
N ILE A 259 -3.41 -15.40 -6.51
CA ILE A 259 -2.96 -15.86 -5.19
C ILE A 259 -4.03 -16.77 -4.58
N PRO A 260 -3.66 -17.94 -4.01
CA PRO A 260 -4.61 -18.81 -3.31
C PRO A 260 -5.36 -18.11 -2.17
N ASP A 261 -6.56 -18.61 -1.87
CA ASP A 261 -7.41 -18.12 -0.78
C ASP A 261 -7.73 -16.61 -0.84
N THR A 262 -7.85 -16.08 -2.05
CA THR A 262 -8.26 -14.70 -2.30
C THR A 262 -9.68 -14.61 -2.82
N HIS A 263 -10.38 -13.54 -2.40
CA HIS A 263 -11.74 -13.27 -2.81
C HIS A 263 -11.94 -11.76 -2.94
N ARG A 264 -12.58 -11.31 -4.03
CA ARG A 264 -13.01 -9.92 -4.24
C ARG A 264 -14.49 -9.89 -4.58
N GLU A 265 -15.22 -8.99 -3.96
CA GLU A 265 -16.64 -8.77 -4.22
C GLU A 265 -16.97 -7.27 -4.37
N LEU A 266 -17.95 -7.00 -5.23
CA LEU A 266 -18.56 -5.68 -5.39
C LEU A 266 -19.67 -5.52 -4.34
N ILE A 267 -19.80 -4.36 -3.71
CA ILE A 267 -20.78 -4.09 -2.66
C ILE A 267 -21.63 -2.85 -2.95
#